data_AF-A0A8I1MT99-F1
#
_entry.id   AF-A0A8I1MT99-F1
#
_cell.length_a   1.000
_cell.length_b   1.000
_cell.length_c   1.000
_cell.angle_alpha   90.00
_cell.angle_beta   90.00
_cell.angle_gamma   90.00
#
_symmetry.space_group_name_H-M   'P 1'
#
loop_
_entity.id
_entity.type
_entity.pdbx_description
1 polymer ?
#
loop_
_entity_poly.entity_id
_entity_poly.type
_entity_poly.pdbx_seq_one_letter_code
_entity_poly.pdbx_strand_id
1 'polypeptide(L)'
;MIAAIQKAADQVRGIPLGELLNWHGFKITKEGVSIRARSKRHNIVVTGNRWFDNKAGVGGAGAIDLQMHLCGGDFQTTCHVLAEGFRPTGAGLVFPPGKRSEDRRRPFEELVAQYAVPSAGNWPEARDYLVETRKVDPVIVDELHERGSIYANNHRPNPGIVFLHRSSHGKVEGATLRDTRHESSFRPCLGNKLSAWFSIGDLANAQTVVAVESPIEALSYHTLFAGRNDPLAIVSCSGSFVPEELMFQAYDRRQSFVVALNNYDAGEFGWQKAWDSTTDWTGFKLSSACPQLKDWNADLVAAHRVTNGQRASLHL
;
A
#
# COMPACT_ATOMS: atom_id res chain seq x y z
N MET A 1 -19.56 -17.11 16.12
CA MET A 1 -18.36 -16.67 15.39
C MET A 1 -17.49 -17.86 14.97
N ILE A 2 -17.06 -18.73 15.89
CA ILE A 2 -16.23 -19.92 15.62
C ILE A 2 -16.85 -20.88 14.57
N ALA A 3 -18.15 -21.16 14.66
CA ALA A 3 -18.83 -22.06 13.72
C ALA A 3 -18.88 -21.54 12.26
N ALA A 4 -18.92 -20.22 12.07
CA ALA A 4 -18.91 -19.61 10.73
C ALA A 4 -17.51 -19.64 10.10
N ILE A 5 -16.47 -19.43 10.92
CA ILE A 5 -15.06 -19.52 10.51
C ILE A 5 -14.70 -20.96 10.14
N GLN A 6 -15.15 -21.95 10.93
CA GLN A 6 -14.90 -23.36 10.64
C GLN A 6 -15.57 -23.79 9.32
N LYS A 7 -16.81 -23.37 9.10
CA LYS A 7 -17.55 -23.65 7.86
C LYS A 7 -16.88 -23.02 6.62
N ALA A 8 -16.34 -21.82 6.74
CA ALA A 8 -15.58 -21.17 5.67
C ALA A 8 -14.24 -21.89 5.40
N ALA A 9 -13.52 -22.29 6.45
CA ALA A 9 -12.28 -23.05 6.32
C ALA A 9 -12.51 -24.42 5.65
N ASP A 10 -13.58 -25.13 6.01
CA ASP A 10 -13.93 -26.42 5.41
C ASP A 10 -14.29 -26.29 3.91
N GLN A 11 -14.87 -25.17 3.50
CA GLN A 11 -15.19 -24.90 2.09
C GLN A 11 -13.95 -24.68 1.22
N VAL A 12 -12.88 -24.12 1.77
CA VAL A 12 -11.68 -23.72 0.99
C VAL A 12 -10.51 -24.69 1.13
N ARG A 13 -10.54 -25.59 2.12
CA ARG A 13 -9.51 -26.65 2.32
C ARG A 13 -9.36 -27.58 1.10
N GLY A 14 -10.41 -27.74 0.31
CA GLY A 14 -10.43 -28.58 -0.89
C GLY A 14 -9.83 -27.94 -2.14
N ILE A 15 -9.34 -26.70 -2.08
CA ILE A 15 -8.77 -26.02 -3.25
C ILE A 15 -7.47 -26.71 -3.67
N PRO A 16 -7.34 -27.16 -4.93
CA PRO A 16 -6.10 -27.76 -5.43
C PRO A 16 -4.96 -26.74 -5.44
N LEU A 17 -3.81 -27.12 -4.87
CA LEU A 17 -2.64 -26.22 -4.76
C LEU A 17 -2.11 -25.74 -6.10
N GLY A 18 -2.18 -26.59 -7.14
CA GLY A 18 -1.82 -26.18 -8.50
C GLY A 18 -2.70 -25.06 -9.03
N GLU A 19 -4.00 -25.11 -8.78
CA GLU A 19 -4.92 -24.05 -9.22
C GLU A 19 -4.71 -22.76 -8.44
N LEU A 20 -4.42 -22.87 -7.13
CA LEU A 20 -4.06 -21.71 -6.32
C LEU A 20 -2.77 -21.04 -6.85
N LEU A 21 -1.76 -21.82 -7.22
CA LEU A 21 -0.52 -21.30 -7.81
C LEU A 21 -0.77 -20.64 -9.18
N ASN A 22 -1.61 -21.24 -10.03
CA ASN A 22 -2.02 -20.64 -11.30
C ASN A 22 -2.77 -19.31 -11.08
N TRP A 23 -3.64 -19.23 -10.08
CA TRP A 23 -4.36 -18.00 -9.73
C TRP A 23 -3.43 -16.85 -9.30
N HIS A 24 -2.31 -17.19 -8.67
CA HIS A 24 -1.21 -16.28 -8.36
C HIS A 24 -0.28 -16.00 -9.54
N GLY A 25 -0.54 -16.57 -10.72
CA GLY A 25 0.22 -16.33 -11.94
C GLY A 25 1.52 -17.10 -12.03
N PHE A 26 1.69 -18.17 -11.24
CA PHE A 26 2.84 -19.05 -11.38
C PHE A 26 2.75 -19.90 -12.65
N LYS A 27 3.89 -20.10 -13.30
CA LYS A 27 4.03 -21.12 -14.35
C LYS A 27 4.39 -22.44 -13.69
N ILE A 28 3.52 -23.44 -13.86
CA ILE A 28 3.68 -24.77 -13.26
C ILE A 28 4.41 -25.69 -14.22
N THR A 29 5.45 -26.36 -13.74
CA THR A 29 6.15 -27.45 -14.44
C THR A 29 5.86 -28.76 -13.71
N LYS A 30 5.48 -29.82 -14.44
CA LYS A 30 5.35 -31.15 -13.85
C LYS A 30 6.72 -31.80 -13.71
N GLU A 31 7.00 -32.34 -12.53
CA GLU A 31 8.23 -33.07 -12.20
C GLU A 31 7.85 -34.39 -11.53
N GLY A 32 7.59 -35.41 -12.36
CA GLY A 32 7.11 -36.72 -11.91
C GLY A 32 5.75 -36.62 -11.21
N VAL A 33 5.70 -37.04 -9.95
CA VAL A 33 4.50 -36.96 -9.08
C VAL A 33 4.31 -35.59 -8.43
N SER A 34 5.28 -34.69 -8.59
CA SER A 34 5.25 -33.34 -8.02
C SER A 34 5.04 -32.29 -9.11
N ILE A 35 4.61 -31.10 -8.68
CA ILE A 35 4.62 -29.92 -9.53
C ILE A 35 5.54 -28.87 -8.93
N ARG A 36 6.23 -28.12 -9.78
CA ARG A 36 7.11 -27.03 -9.36
C ARG A 36 6.65 -25.71 -9.96
N ALA A 37 6.57 -24.69 -9.12
CA ALA A 37 6.18 -23.33 -9.45
C ALA A 37 7.31 -22.36 -9.08
N ARG A 38 7.88 -21.69 -10.08
CA ARG A 38 9.03 -20.79 -9.92
C ARG A 38 8.65 -19.34 -10.18
N SER A 39 9.16 -18.44 -9.35
CA SER A 39 9.14 -16.99 -9.58
C SER A 39 10.45 -16.36 -9.09
N LYS A 40 10.58 -15.03 -9.25
CA LYS A 40 11.70 -14.28 -8.68
C LYS A 40 11.81 -14.50 -7.16
N ARG A 41 10.69 -14.62 -6.45
CA ARG A 41 10.64 -14.73 -4.99
C ARG A 41 10.47 -16.14 -4.44
N HIS A 42 9.89 -17.07 -5.21
CA HIS A 42 9.51 -18.39 -4.71
C HIS A 42 10.03 -19.53 -5.58
N ASN A 43 10.34 -20.66 -4.95
CA ASN A 43 10.60 -21.94 -5.62
C ASN A 43 9.81 -23.04 -4.92
N ILE A 44 8.52 -23.12 -5.25
CA ILE A 44 7.56 -23.96 -4.57
C ILE A 44 7.47 -25.32 -5.27
N VAL A 45 7.68 -26.39 -4.51
CA VAL A 45 7.42 -27.76 -4.93
C VAL A 45 6.19 -28.25 -4.20
N VAL A 46 5.24 -28.83 -4.94
CA VAL A 46 4.00 -29.38 -4.41
C VAL A 46 3.94 -30.87 -4.70
N THR A 47 3.66 -31.67 -3.66
CA THR A 47 3.46 -33.12 -3.75
C THR A 47 2.19 -33.49 -3.00
N GLY A 48 1.16 -33.90 -3.74
CA GLY A 48 -0.18 -34.10 -3.18
C GLY A 48 -0.75 -32.79 -2.62
N ASN A 49 -1.13 -32.79 -1.33
CA ASN A 49 -1.64 -31.60 -0.64
C ASN A 49 -0.57 -30.86 0.19
N ARG A 50 0.72 -31.18 0.02
CA ARG A 50 1.83 -30.53 0.72
C ARG A 50 2.65 -29.71 -0.25
N TRP A 51 3.23 -28.63 0.26
CA TRP A 51 4.09 -27.75 -0.50
C TRP A 51 5.31 -27.33 0.31
N PHE A 52 6.41 -27.04 -0.38
CA PHE A 52 7.65 -26.53 0.21
C PHE A 52 8.27 -25.47 -0.69
N ASP A 53 8.53 -24.29 -0.13
CA ASP A 53 9.23 -23.21 -0.82
C ASP A 53 10.73 -23.26 -0.51
N ASN A 54 11.50 -23.75 -1.47
CA ASN A 54 12.94 -23.93 -1.33
C ASN A 54 13.72 -22.61 -1.20
N LYS A 55 13.14 -21.48 -1.62
CA LYS A 55 13.77 -20.17 -1.43
C LYS A 55 13.55 -19.62 -0.02
N ALA A 56 12.38 -19.88 0.55
CA ALA A 56 12.03 -19.41 1.90
C ALA A 56 12.42 -20.42 3.00
N GLY A 57 12.66 -21.69 2.66
CA GLY A 57 12.92 -22.75 3.63
C GLY A 57 11.68 -23.15 4.45
N VAL A 58 10.49 -22.81 3.97
CA VAL A 58 9.21 -23.01 4.67
C VAL A 58 8.33 -23.97 3.87
N GLY A 59 7.58 -24.82 4.57
CA GLY A 59 6.57 -25.67 3.95
C GLY A 59 5.28 -25.70 4.76
N GLY A 60 4.22 -26.15 4.11
CA GLY A 60 2.88 -26.22 4.69
C GLY A 60 2.01 -27.23 3.95
N ALA A 61 0.75 -27.31 4.37
CA ALA A 61 -0.22 -28.23 3.78
C ALA A 61 -1.53 -27.51 3.48
N GLY A 62 -2.09 -27.76 2.30
CA GLY A 62 -3.38 -27.17 1.92
C GLY A 62 -3.30 -25.72 1.47
N ALA A 63 -4.41 -25.29 0.87
CA ALA A 63 -4.53 -24.01 0.18
C ALA A 63 -4.47 -22.81 1.11
N ILE A 64 -4.95 -22.95 2.35
CA ILE A 64 -4.93 -21.89 3.36
C ILE A 64 -3.47 -21.56 3.72
N ASP A 65 -2.68 -22.55 4.11
CA ASP A 65 -1.27 -22.36 4.45
C ASP A 65 -0.49 -21.77 3.26
N LEU A 66 -0.74 -22.26 2.05
CA LEU A 66 -0.09 -21.75 0.85
C LEU A 66 -0.48 -20.29 0.57
N GLN A 67 -1.75 -19.94 0.75
CA GLN A 67 -2.23 -18.57 0.56
C GLN A 67 -1.65 -17.62 1.61
N MET A 68 -1.58 -18.04 2.87
CA MET A 68 -0.92 -17.29 3.95
C MET A 68 0.56 -17.06 3.62
N HIS A 69 1.26 -18.09 3.14
CA HIS A 69 2.67 -17.98 2.75
C HIS A 69 2.90 -17.02 1.58
N LEU A 70 2.02 -17.05 0.57
CA LEU A 70 2.16 -16.20 -0.62
C LEU A 70 1.78 -14.73 -0.36
N CYS A 71 0.88 -14.46 0.58
CA CYS A 71 0.26 -13.14 0.76
C CYS A 71 0.46 -12.50 2.14
N GLY A 72 1.00 -13.22 3.13
CA GLY A 72 1.28 -12.70 4.47
C GLY A 72 0.05 -12.37 5.32
N GLY A 73 -1.09 -13.02 5.07
CA GLY A 73 -2.35 -12.77 5.79
C GLY A 73 -2.58 -13.74 6.96
N ASP A 74 -3.47 -13.36 7.88
CA ASP A 74 -3.94 -14.25 8.94
C ASP A 74 -4.95 -15.30 8.43
N PHE A 75 -5.25 -16.30 9.26
CA PHE A 75 -6.12 -17.43 8.91
C PHE A 75 -7.54 -16.98 8.50
N GLN A 76 -8.11 -16.01 9.20
CA GLN A 76 -9.49 -15.58 8.96
C GLN A 76 -9.62 -14.81 7.64
N THR A 77 -8.69 -13.87 7.41
CA THR A 77 -8.58 -13.09 6.17
C THR A 77 -8.32 -14.02 5.00
N THR A 78 -7.44 -15.01 5.18
CA THR A 78 -7.14 -16.02 4.15
C THR A 78 -8.36 -16.84 3.77
N CYS A 79 -9.11 -17.34 4.76
CA CYS A 79 -10.33 -18.10 4.49
C CYS A 79 -11.36 -17.27 3.72
N HIS A 80 -11.48 -15.98 4.05
CA HIS A 80 -12.39 -15.08 3.35
C HIS A 80 -11.97 -14.86 1.89
N VAL A 81 -10.70 -14.53 1.65
CA VAL A 81 -10.14 -14.34 0.30
C VAL A 81 -10.30 -15.59 -0.57
N LEU A 82 -10.03 -16.77 -0.02
CA LEU A 82 -10.19 -18.02 -0.74
C LEU A 82 -11.66 -18.34 -1.02
N ALA A 83 -12.57 -18.06 -0.08
CA ALA A 83 -14.01 -18.32 -0.26
C ALA A 83 -14.65 -17.37 -1.29
N GLU A 84 -14.20 -16.11 -1.34
CA GLU A 84 -14.63 -15.17 -2.37
C GLU A 84 -14.08 -15.55 -3.76
N GLY A 85 -12.83 -16.01 -3.82
CA GLY A 85 -12.14 -16.37 -5.04
C GLY A 85 -12.52 -17.74 -5.62
N PHE A 86 -12.80 -18.73 -4.78
CA PHE A 86 -13.12 -20.11 -5.15
C PHE A 86 -14.50 -20.49 -4.59
N ARG A 87 -15.56 -20.25 -5.38
CA ARG A 87 -16.94 -20.47 -4.93
C ARG A 87 -17.36 -21.94 -5.13
N PRO A 88 -17.82 -22.65 -4.09
CA PRO A 88 -18.41 -23.97 -4.26
C PRO A 88 -19.77 -23.89 -4.95
N THR A 89 -20.02 -24.74 -5.94
CA THR A 89 -21.37 -24.96 -6.51
C THR A 89 -21.76 -26.43 -6.39
N GLY A 90 -23.06 -26.74 -6.58
CA GLY A 90 -23.59 -28.12 -6.51
C GLY A 90 -22.99 -29.12 -7.51
N ALA A 91 -22.11 -28.68 -8.42
CA ALA A 91 -21.39 -29.52 -9.38
C ALA A 91 -19.85 -29.54 -9.17
N GLY A 92 -19.34 -28.93 -8.08
CA GLY A 92 -17.91 -28.82 -7.79
C GLY A 92 -17.46 -27.37 -7.49
N LEU A 93 -16.15 -27.16 -7.33
CA LEU A 93 -15.57 -25.83 -7.18
C LEU A 93 -15.67 -25.07 -8.51
N VAL A 94 -16.31 -23.89 -8.49
CA VAL A 94 -16.19 -22.94 -9.59
C VAL A 94 -14.89 -22.20 -9.39
N PHE A 95 -13.91 -22.59 -10.21
CA PHE A 95 -12.64 -21.90 -10.29
C PHE A 95 -12.89 -20.46 -10.79
N PRO A 96 -12.21 -19.46 -10.23
CA PRO A 96 -12.20 -18.14 -10.85
C PRO A 96 -11.68 -18.33 -12.28
N PRO A 97 -12.24 -17.66 -13.30
CA PRO A 97 -11.68 -17.73 -14.65
C PRO A 97 -10.19 -17.43 -14.51
N GLY A 98 -9.35 -18.41 -14.88
CA GLY A 98 -7.90 -18.30 -14.73
C GLY A 98 -7.51 -16.95 -15.29
N LYS A 99 -6.79 -16.12 -14.51
CA LYS A 99 -6.42 -14.75 -14.90
C LYS A 99 -5.94 -14.82 -16.33
N ARG A 100 -6.78 -14.40 -17.28
CA ARG A 100 -6.38 -14.33 -18.67
C ARG A 100 -5.14 -13.48 -18.64
N SER A 101 -4.07 -13.93 -19.29
CA SER A 101 -2.83 -13.19 -19.48
C SER A 101 -3.03 -11.86 -20.26
N GLU A 102 -4.28 -11.46 -20.46
CA GLU A 102 -4.80 -10.38 -21.30
C GLU A 102 -6.08 -9.76 -20.68
N ASP A 103 -6.23 -9.72 -19.35
CA ASP A 103 -6.85 -8.52 -18.81
C ASP A 103 -5.90 -7.39 -19.20
N ARG A 104 -6.18 -6.74 -20.35
CA ARG A 104 -5.63 -5.42 -20.64
C ARG A 104 -5.89 -4.65 -19.36
N ARG A 105 -4.84 -4.39 -18.57
CA ARG A 105 -4.96 -3.48 -17.43
C ARG A 105 -5.60 -2.25 -18.04
N ARG A 106 -6.84 -1.96 -17.64
CA ARG A 106 -7.57 -0.81 -18.17
C ARG A 106 -6.61 0.37 -18.10
N PRO A 107 -6.36 1.07 -19.23
CA PRO A 107 -5.48 2.23 -19.25
C PRO A 107 -5.77 3.14 -18.06
N PHE A 108 -4.73 3.78 -17.53
CA PHE A 108 -4.87 4.66 -16.37
C PHE A 108 -5.92 5.74 -16.63
N GLU A 109 -5.99 6.22 -17.87
CA GLU A 109 -6.93 7.22 -18.35
C GLU A 109 -8.38 6.74 -18.22
N GLU A 110 -8.68 5.48 -18.56
CA GLU A 110 -10.02 4.89 -18.39
C GLU A 110 -10.38 4.74 -16.91
N LEU A 111 -9.43 4.32 -16.07
CA LEU A 111 -9.66 4.19 -14.63
C LEU A 111 -9.94 5.54 -13.98
N VAL A 112 -9.20 6.58 -14.36
CA VAL A 112 -9.43 7.95 -13.86
C VAL A 112 -10.78 8.47 -14.32
N ALA A 113 -11.13 8.27 -15.60
CA ALA A 113 -12.42 8.68 -16.15
C ALA A 113 -13.61 7.99 -15.46
N GLN A 114 -13.41 6.81 -14.89
CA GLN A 114 -14.46 6.09 -14.18
C GLN A 114 -14.52 6.39 -12.67
N TYR A 115 -13.36 6.45 -12.01
CA TYR A 115 -13.29 6.42 -10.54
C TYR A 115 -12.73 7.70 -9.91
N ALA A 116 -12.11 8.59 -10.69
CA ALA A 116 -11.41 9.76 -10.19
C ALA A 116 -11.76 11.04 -10.97
N VAL A 117 -13.00 11.16 -11.44
CA VAL A 117 -13.49 12.37 -12.13
C VAL A 117 -13.51 13.55 -11.16
N PRO A 118 -12.81 14.67 -11.44
CA PRO A 118 -12.75 15.81 -10.54
C PRO A 118 -14.12 16.44 -10.24
N SER A 119 -14.26 16.97 -9.02
CA SER A 119 -15.46 17.65 -8.53
C SER A 119 -15.07 18.84 -7.67
N ALA A 120 -15.14 20.05 -8.25
CA ALA A 120 -14.92 21.28 -7.49
C ALA A 120 -15.94 21.46 -6.36
N GLY A 121 -17.19 21.03 -6.56
CA GLY A 121 -18.24 21.10 -5.54
C GLY A 121 -18.01 20.22 -4.32
N ASN A 122 -17.21 19.15 -4.45
CA ASN A 122 -16.86 18.28 -3.32
C ASN A 122 -15.54 18.69 -2.63
N TRP A 123 -14.80 19.66 -3.20
CA TRP A 123 -13.51 20.07 -2.65
C TRP A 123 -13.61 20.65 -1.23
N PRO A 124 -14.59 21.51 -0.88
CA PRO A 124 -14.70 22.02 0.49
C PRO A 124 -14.77 20.91 1.54
N GLU A 125 -15.58 19.87 1.30
CA GLU A 125 -15.69 18.72 2.21
C GLU A 125 -14.38 17.92 2.30
N ALA A 126 -13.69 17.71 1.18
CA ALA A 126 -12.40 17.05 1.15
C ALA A 126 -11.30 17.84 1.90
N ARG A 127 -11.31 19.17 1.74
CA ARG A 127 -10.40 20.07 2.42
C ARG A 127 -10.65 20.06 3.92
N ASP A 128 -11.90 20.19 4.35
CA ASP A 128 -12.28 20.13 5.77
C ASP A 128 -11.91 18.78 6.39
N TYR A 129 -12.03 17.68 5.65
CA TYR A 129 -11.52 16.39 6.12
C TYR A 129 -10.01 16.43 6.38
N LEU A 130 -9.19 16.96 5.47
CA LEU A 130 -7.74 17.04 5.67
C LEU A 130 -7.35 17.99 6.81
N VAL A 131 -7.95 19.18 6.86
CA VAL A 131 -7.58 20.24 7.80
C VAL A 131 -8.25 20.02 9.16
N GLU A 132 -9.56 19.86 9.19
CA GLU A 132 -10.30 19.79 10.45
C GLU A 132 -10.28 18.40 11.08
N THR A 133 -10.36 17.34 10.27
CA THR A 133 -10.36 15.96 10.81
C THR A 133 -8.94 15.44 10.97
N ARG A 134 -8.11 15.58 9.94
CA ARG A 134 -6.75 15.03 9.91
C ARG A 134 -5.67 16.01 10.39
N LYS A 135 -6.05 17.24 10.73
CA LYS A 135 -5.16 18.27 11.34
C LYS A 135 -3.93 18.61 10.50
N VAL A 136 -4.01 18.38 9.19
CA VAL A 136 -2.97 18.75 8.23
C VAL A 136 -2.95 20.27 8.09
N ASP A 137 -1.75 20.84 7.94
CA ASP A 137 -1.59 22.28 7.69
C ASP A 137 -2.37 22.70 6.42
N PRO A 138 -3.30 23.68 6.51
CA PRO A 138 -4.06 24.14 5.36
C PRO A 138 -3.18 24.67 4.23
N VAL A 139 -2.00 25.26 4.53
CA VAL A 139 -1.13 25.84 3.50
C VAL A 139 -0.67 24.78 2.49
N ILE A 140 -0.20 23.62 2.98
CA ILE A 140 0.24 22.55 2.08
C ILE A 140 -0.93 21.90 1.34
N VAL A 141 -2.11 21.81 1.97
CA VAL A 141 -3.32 21.28 1.33
C VAL A 141 -3.73 22.16 0.15
N ASP A 142 -3.78 23.48 0.37
CA ASP A 142 -4.17 24.46 -0.64
C ASP A 142 -3.14 24.52 -1.78
N GLU A 143 -1.84 24.57 -1.45
CA GLU A 143 -0.76 24.55 -2.46
C GLU A 143 -0.79 23.28 -3.33
N LEU A 144 -1.06 22.12 -2.74
CA LEU A 144 -1.19 20.85 -3.47
C LEU A 144 -2.42 20.84 -4.38
N HIS A 145 -3.52 21.45 -3.94
CA HIS A 145 -4.74 21.54 -4.72
C HIS A 145 -4.60 22.48 -5.91
N GLU A 146 -4.04 23.68 -5.68
CA GLU A 146 -3.81 24.69 -6.71
C GLU A 146 -2.93 24.18 -7.85
N ARG A 147 -1.88 23.40 -7.54
CA ARG A 147 -1.03 22.77 -8.56
C ARG A 147 -1.63 21.48 -9.16
N GLY A 148 -2.85 21.11 -8.78
CA GLY A 148 -3.54 19.91 -9.27
C GLY A 148 -2.88 18.59 -8.84
N SER A 149 -2.18 18.54 -7.70
CA SER A 149 -1.65 17.28 -7.15
C SER A 149 -2.70 16.50 -6.37
N ILE A 150 -3.65 17.21 -5.76
CA ILE A 150 -4.78 16.61 -5.06
C ILE A 150 -6.08 17.30 -5.47
N TYR A 151 -7.18 16.55 -5.49
CA TYR A 151 -8.51 17.09 -5.76
C TYR A 151 -9.59 16.15 -5.23
N ALA A 152 -10.83 16.63 -5.11
CA ALA A 152 -11.97 15.78 -4.75
C ALA A 152 -12.60 15.15 -5.99
N ASN A 153 -12.99 13.88 -5.94
CA ASN A 153 -13.75 13.23 -7.01
C ASN A 153 -15.27 13.34 -6.81
N ASN A 154 -16.03 13.03 -7.86
CA ASN A 154 -17.51 12.97 -7.82
C ASN A 154 -18.05 11.55 -7.56
N HIS A 155 -17.21 10.59 -7.17
CA HIS A 155 -17.62 9.20 -7.07
C HIS A 155 -18.73 9.04 -6.02
N ARG A 156 -19.76 8.24 -6.33
CA ARG A 156 -20.89 7.98 -5.43
C ARG A 156 -20.95 6.50 -5.08
N PRO A 157 -21.35 6.13 -3.86
CA PRO A 157 -21.89 7.00 -2.79
C PRO A 157 -20.84 7.81 -2.02
N ASN A 158 -19.57 7.47 -2.17
CA ASN A 158 -18.49 7.99 -1.33
C ASN A 158 -17.53 8.85 -2.16
N PRO A 159 -17.72 10.18 -2.20
CA PRO A 159 -16.73 11.08 -2.76
C PRO A 159 -15.46 10.98 -1.91
N GLY A 160 -14.32 11.12 -2.57
CA GLY A 160 -13.02 10.97 -1.94
C GLY A 160 -12.00 11.93 -2.52
N ILE A 161 -10.84 11.96 -1.88
CA ILE A 161 -9.67 12.71 -2.28
C ILE A 161 -8.83 11.83 -3.20
N VAL A 162 -8.43 12.40 -4.33
CA VAL A 162 -7.52 11.79 -5.29
C VAL A 162 -6.15 12.41 -5.10
N PHE A 163 -5.14 11.58 -4.93
CA PHE A 163 -3.74 11.94 -4.82
C PHE A 163 -3.00 11.44 -6.06
N LEU A 164 -2.57 12.34 -6.94
CA LEU A 164 -1.95 11.96 -8.21
C LEU A 164 -0.51 11.49 -8.03
N HIS A 165 -0.17 10.40 -8.72
CA HIS A 165 1.18 9.86 -8.77
C HIS A 165 1.89 10.35 -10.02
N ARG A 166 3.08 10.91 -9.85
CA ARG A 166 3.91 11.38 -10.96
C ARG A 166 5.18 10.55 -11.08
N SER A 167 5.57 10.24 -12.31
CA SER A 167 6.86 9.64 -12.61
C SER A 167 7.99 10.66 -12.47
N SER A 168 9.24 10.20 -12.60
CA SER A 168 10.43 11.07 -12.62
C SER A 168 10.40 12.13 -13.74
N HIS A 169 9.60 11.93 -14.78
CA HIS A 169 9.40 12.90 -15.87
C HIS A 169 8.20 13.83 -15.64
N GLY A 170 7.58 13.80 -14.46
CA GLY A 170 6.43 14.64 -14.11
C GLY A 170 5.09 14.17 -14.71
N LYS A 171 5.07 13.07 -15.47
CA LYS A 171 3.85 12.52 -16.06
C LYS A 171 2.99 11.86 -14.99
N VAL A 172 1.69 12.17 -14.98
CA VAL A 172 0.71 11.50 -14.12
C VAL A 172 0.43 10.11 -14.67
N GLU A 173 0.71 9.08 -13.88
CA GLU A 173 0.56 7.67 -14.31
C GLU A 173 -0.18 6.80 -13.31
N GLY A 174 -0.55 7.36 -12.16
CA GLY A 174 -1.29 6.68 -11.12
C GLY A 174 -2.02 7.64 -10.20
N ALA A 175 -2.82 7.09 -9.30
CA ALA A 175 -3.48 7.85 -8.26
C ALA A 175 -3.82 6.98 -7.05
N THR A 176 -3.82 7.55 -5.86
CA THR A 176 -4.41 6.95 -4.66
C THR A 176 -5.71 7.64 -4.33
N LEU A 177 -6.75 6.87 -4.02
CA LEU A 177 -8.06 7.38 -3.63
C LEU A 177 -8.27 7.19 -2.14
N ARG A 178 -8.83 8.22 -1.49
CA ARG A 178 -9.18 8.18 -0.07
C ARG A 178 -10.59 8.68 0.16
N ASP A 179 -11.44 7.83 0.71
CA ASP A 179 -12.78 8.19 1.16
C ASP A 179 -12.71 9.21 2.30
N THR A 180 -13.53 10.27 2.25
CA THR A 180 -13.62 11.33 3.26
C THR A 180 -14.72 11.09 4.29
N ARG A 181 -15.64 10.16 4.03
CA ARG A 181 -16.85 9.91 4.83
C ARG A 181 -16.79 8.62 5.61
N HIS A 182 -16.18 7.59 5.02
CA HIS A 182 -16.00 6.30 5.66
C HIS A 182 -14.51 6.12 5.90
N GLU A 183 -14.11 5.83 7.13
CA GLU A 183 -12.76 5.37 7.45
C GLU A 183 -12.52 3.94 6.93
N SER A 184 -12.96 3.66 5.70
CA SER A 184 -12.74 2.40 5.01
C SER A 184 -11.25 2.07 5.05
N SER A 185 -10.96 0.82 5.40
CA SER A 185 -9.62 0.24 5.31
C SER A 185 -9.19 0.04 3.86
N PHE A 186 -10.13 0.05 2.91
CA PHE A 186 -9.84 -0.09 1.49
C PHE A 186 -9.28 1.22 0.92
N ARG A 187 -8.05 1.17 0.40
CA ARG A 187 -7.31 2.30 -0.18
C ARG A 187 -7.02 1.99 -1.65
N PRO A 188 -7.95 2.29 -2.58
CA PRO A 188 -7.74 1.98 -3.98
C PRO A 188 -6.57 2.78 -4.55
N CYS A 189 -5.70 2.10 -5.29
CA CYS A 189 -4.67 2.71 -6.10
C CYS A 189 -4.95 2.39 -7.57
N LEU A 190 -4.98 3.42 -8.41
CA LEU A 190 -5.17 3.35 -9.85
C LEU A 190 -3.81 3.52 -10.53
N GLY A 191 -3.59 2.78 -11.62
CA GLY A 191 -2.40 2.96 -12.46
C GLY A 191 -1.09 2.53 -11.78
N ASN A 192 -0.03 3.30 -12.03
CA ASN A 192 1.34 3.01 -11.63
C ASN A 192 1.60 3.43 -10.17
N LYS A 193 2.17 2.50 -9.41
CA LYS A 193 2.63 2.71 -8.02
C LYS A 193 4.08 2.26 -7.78
N LEU A 194 4.78 1.86 -8.84
CA LEU A 194 6.14 1.32 -8.77
C LEU A 194 7.18 2.35 -9.20
N SER A 195 6.87 3.17 -10.21
CA SER A 195 7.77 4.22 -10.73
C SER A 195 7.10 5.59 -10.85
N ALA A 196 5.90 5.72 -10.28
CA ALA A 196 5.19 6.98 -10.12
C ALA A 196 4.57 7.03 -8.72
N TRP A 197 4.70 8.18 -8.05
CA TRP A 197 4.31 8.31 -6.65
C TRP A 197 3.65 9.65 -6.36
N PHE A 198 2.77 9.66 -5.36
CA PHE A 198 2.37 10.92 -4.73
C PHE A 198 3.55 11.43 -3.89
N SER A 199 3.92 12.68 -4.10
CA SER A 199 5.05 13.30 -3.40
C SER A 199 4.79 14.76 -3.04
N ILE A 200 5.46 15.20 -1.97
CA ILE A 200 5.52 16.58 -1.50
C ILE A 200 6.99 17.01 -1.53
N GLY A 201 7.26 18.25 -1.95
CA GLY A 201 8.62 18.76 -2.14
C GLY A 201 9.24 18.39 -3.49
N ASP A 202 10.48 18.80 -3.68
CA ASP A 202 11.24 18.56 -4.91
C ASP A 202 12.14 17.32 -4.74
N LEU A 203 11.71 16.20 -5.30
CA LEU A 203 12.45 14.93 -5.19
C LEU A 203 13.84 14.99 -5.82
N ALA A 204 14.06 15.84 -6.83
CA ALA A 204 15.35 15.94 -7.50
C ALA A 204 16.36 16.75 -6.68
N ASN A 205 15.89 17.76 -5.95
CA ASN A 205 16.74 18.71 -5.22
C ASN A 205 16.69 18.59 -3.69
N ALA A 206 15.85 17.71 -3.15
CA ALA A 206 15.80 17.46 -1.70
C ALA A 206 17.15 16.95 -1.18
N GLN A 207 17.47 17.28 0.07
CA GLN A 207 18.59 16.67 0.77
C GLN A 207 18.21 15.32 1.37
N THR A 208 16.94 15.21 1.82
CA THR A 208 16.41 14.00 2.42
C THR A 208 15.10 13.60 1.76
N VAL A 209 15.02 12.34 1.35
CA VAL A 209 13.80 11.70 0.86
C VAL A 209 13.21 10.86 1.98
N VAL A 210 11.92 11.03 2.26
CA VAL A 210 11.19 10.32 3.30
C VAL A 210 10.11 9.45 2.66
N ALA A 211 10.16 8.14 2.86
CA ALA A 211 9.15 7.20 2.39
C ALA A 211 8.13 6.90 3.50
N VAL A 212 6.85 7.17 3.24
CA VAL A 212 5.73 6.94 4.18
C VAL A 212 4.67 6.04 3.55
N GLU A 213 3.77 5.46 4.33
CA GLU A 213 2.87 4.41 3.80
C GLU A 213 1.74 4.96 2.93
N SER A 214 1.20 6.15 3.24
CA SER A 214 0.03 6.72 2.55
C SER A 214 0.13 8.23 2.27
N PRO A 215 -0.67 8.80 1.35
CA PRO A 215 -0.64 10.23 1.07
C PRO A 215 -1.01 11.10 2.27
N ILE A 216 -1.89 10.64 3.16
CA ILE A 216 -2.21 11.37 4.38
C ILE A 216 -1.03 11.35 5.35
N GLU A 217 -0.28 10.26 5.44
CA GLU A 217 0.96 10.26 6.22
C GLU A 217 1.99 11.21 5.62
N ALA A 218 2.06 11.36 4.30
CA ALA A 218 2.97 12.32 3.67
C ALA A 218 2.62 13.76 4.07
N LEU A 219 1.33 14.11 4.02
CA LEU A 219 0.82 15.38 4.52
C LEU A 219 1.06 15.58 6.01
N SER A 220 0.90 14.52 6.81
CA SER A 220 1.07 14.57 8.26
C SER A 220 2.53 14.75 8.65
N TYR A 221 3.43 14.01 8.00
CA TYR A 221 4.87 14.13 8.17
C TYR A 221 5.35 15.52 7.76
N HIS A 222 4.85 16.04 6.63
CA HIS A 222 5.12 17.42 6.23
C HIS A 222 4.69 18.40 7.33
N THR A 223 3.45 18.31 7.81
CA THR A 223 2.94 19.22 8.86
C THR A 223 3.75 19.14 10.16
N LEU A 224 4.23 17.95 10.54
CA LEU A 224 5.02 17.74 11.75
C LEU A 224 6.46 18.25 11.63
N PHE A 225 7.06 18.20 10.44
CA PHE A 225 8.52 18.32 10.28
C PHE A 225 8.99 19.33 9.23
N ALA A 226 8.11 19.93 8.41
CA ALA A 226 8.50 20.88 7.37
C ALA A 226 9.12 22.18 7.89
N GLY A 227 8.95 22.50 9.18
CA GLY A 227 9.66 23.62 9.83
C GLY A 227 11.14 23.35 10.13
N ARG A 228 11.67 22.16 9.80
CA ARG A 228 13.11 21.88 9.85
C ARG A 228 13.75 22.52 8.61
N ASN A 229 14.87 23.23 8.78
CA ASN A 229 15.56 23.97 7.71
C ASN A 229 16.15 23.09 6.58
N ASP A 230 15.88 21.78 6.58
CA ASP A 230 16.40 20.84 5.60
C ASP A 230 15.41 20.68 4.44
N PRO A 231 15.85 20.77 3.15
CA PRO A 231 15.00 20.47 2.01
C PRO A 231 14.55 19.00 2.03
N LEU A 232 13.25 18.78 2.30
CA LEU A 232 12.63 17.45 2.33
C LEU A 232 11.82 17.17 1.06
N ALA A 233 11.89 15.93 0.59
CA ALA A 233 10.88 15.35 -0.29
C ALA A 233 10.23 14.16 0.41
N ILE A 234 8.90 14.11 0.45
CA ILE A 234 8.14 13.07 1.15
C ILE A 234 7.33 12.31 0.11
N VAL A 235 7.46 10.99 0.09
CA VAL A 235 6.89 10.13 -0.94
C VAL A 235 6.01 9.06 -0.31
N SER A 236 4.79 8.91 -0.83
CA SER A 236 3.89 7.85 -0.41
C SER A 236 4.11 6.56 -1.18
N CYS A 237 4.33 5.46 -0.45
CA CYS A 237 4.42 4.10 -0.98
C CYS A 237 3.05 3.49 -1.33
N SER A 238 1.95 4.19 -1.05
CA SER A 238 0.57 3.77 -1.40
C SER A 238 0.24 2.34 -0.95
N GLY A 239 0.55 2.01 0.31
CA GLY A 239 0.35 0.68 0.89
C GLY A 239 1.20 -0.44 0.27
N SER A 240 2.28 -0.09 -0.43
CA SER A 240 3.28 -1.03 -0.94
C SER A 240 4.56 -0.96 -0.10
N PHE A 241 5.45 -1.93 -0.25
CA PHE A 241 6.82 -1.81 0.25
C PHE A 241 7.51 -0.58 -0.35
N VAL A 242 8.53 -0.07 0.33
CA VAL A 242 9.40 1.00 -0.19
C VAL A 242 9.93 0.58 -1.58
N PRO A 243 9.63 1.34 -2.66
CA PRO A 243 10.07 0.99 -4.00
C PRO A 243 11.60 1.06 -4.12
N GLU A 244 12.22 0.01 -4.64
CA GLU A 244 13.66 -0.06 -4.89
C GLU A 244 14.12 1.06 -5.83
N GLU A 245 13.33 1.36 -6.87
CA GLU A 245 13.57 2.48 -7.79
C GLU A 245 13.65 3.84 -7.07
N LEU A 246 12.78 4.06 -6.07
CA LEU A 246 12.80 5.29 -5.28
C LEU A 246 14.08 5.39 -4.45
N MET A 247 14.50 4.30 -3.82
CA MET A 247 15.76 4.26 -3.07
C MET A 247 16.97 4.43 -3.99
N PHE A 248 16.97 3.79 -5.17
CA PHE A 248 18.04 3.89 -6.15
C PHE A 248 18.21 5.32 -6.65
N GLN A 249 17.09 5.98 -6.94
CA GLN A 249 17.10 7.40 -7.32
C GLN A 249 17.68 8.30 -6.24
N ALA A 250 17.39 8.05 -4.97
CA ALA A 250 17.97 8.80 -3.86
C ALA A 250 19.47 8.48 -3.69
N TYR A 251 19.86 7.21 -3.86
CA TYR A 251 21.25 6.77 -3.82
C TYR A 251 22.09 7.45 -4.92
N ASP A 252 21.62 7.43 -6.16
CA ASP A 252 22.29 8.06 -7.32
C ASP A 252 22.49 9.57 -7.11
N ARG A 253 21.49 10.24 -6.50
CA ARG A 253 21.55 11.66 -6.15
C ARG A 253 22.27 11.96 -4.83
N ARG A 254 22.81 10.94 -4.15
CA ARG A 254 23.48 11.06 -2.83
C ARG A 254 22.62 11.71 -1.74
N GLN A 255 21.31 11.55 -1.84
CA GLN A 255 20.34 12.02 -0.86
C GLN A 255 20.31 11.10 0.35
N SER A 256 19.99 11.65 1.52
CA SER A 256 19.62 10.83 2.68
C SER A 256 18.24 10.21 2.42
N PHE A 257 18.03 8.98 2.91
CA PHE A 257 16.77 8.28 2.75
C PHE A 257 16.24 7.81 4.10
N VAL A 258 15.01 8.19 4.42
CA VAL A 258 14.34 7.82 5.67
C VAL A 258 13.14 6.93 5.35
N VAL A 259 13.13 5.72 5.91
CA VAL A 259 11.95 4.86 5.90
C VAL A 259 11.10 5.19 7.12
N ALA A 260 10.01 5.91 6.87
CA ALA A 260 9.08 6.43 7.87
C ALA A 260 7.72 5.74 7.75
N LEU A 261 7.68 4.41 7.84
CA LEU A 261 6.43 3.66 7.78
C LEU A 261 5.72 3.65 9.15
N ASN A 262 4.46 3.23 9.14
CA ASN A 262 3.62 3.17 10.33
C ASN A 262 4.15 2.18 11.39
N ASN A 263 3.74 2.41 12.64
CA ASN A 263 4.23 1.67 13.81
C ASN A 263 3.45 0.36 14.01
N TYR A 264 3.65 -0.59 13.11
CA TYR A 264 3.15 -1.96 13.21
C TYR A 264 4.09 -2.92 12.46
N ASP A 265 3.92 -4.24 12.65
CA ASP A 265 4.84 -5.29 12.17
C ASP A 265 5.20 -5.16 10.68
N ALA A 266 4.27 -4.76 9.81
CA ALA A 266 4.58 -4.60 8.39
C ALA A 266 5.43 -3.35 8.08
N GLY A 267 5.36 -2.32 8.93
CA GLY A 267 6.24 -1.15 8.87
C GLY A 267 7.67 -1.52 9.25
N GLU A 268 7.86 -2.28 10.33
CA GLU A 268 9.17 -2.80 10.74
C GLU A 268 9.76 -3.73 9.67
N PHE A 269 8.96 -4.66 9.14
CA PHE A 269 9.37 -5.52 8.04
C PHE A 269 9.71 -4.72 6.77
N GLY A 270 8.98 -3.63 6.51
CA GLY A 270 9.25 -2.73 5.39
C GLY A 270 10.61 -2.03 5.52
N TRP A 271 10.97 -1.59 6.73
CA TRP A 271 12.30 -1.07 7.06
C TRP A 271 13.40 -2.13 6.87
N GLN A 272 13.24 -3.31 7.49
CA GLN A 272 14.24 -4.38 7.41
C GLN A 272 14.51 -4.78 5.95
N LYS A 273 13.45 -4.90 5.15
CA LYS A 273 13.57 -5.22 3.73
C LYS A 273 14.32 -4.14 2.94
N ALA A 274 14.08 -2.86 3.23
CA ALA A 274 14.79 -1.75 2.59
C ALA A 274 16.29 -1.84 2.92
N TRP A 275 16.62 -2.04 4.20
CA TRP A 275 17.98 -2.25 4.67
C TRP A 275 18.66 -3.42 3.96
N ASP A 276 18.05 -4.60 3.99
CA ASP A 276 18.61 -5.82 3.40
C ASP A 276 18.79 -5.70 1.88
N SER A 277 17.93 -4.95 1.19
CA SER A 277 18.04 -4.75 -0.27
C SER A 277 19.14 -3.78 -0.71
N THR A 278 19.74 -3.04 0.24
CA THR A 278 20.68 -1.95 -0.04
C THR A 278 22.03 -2.13 0.65
N THR A 279 22.31 -3.33 1.20
CA THR A 279 23.56 -3.65 1.90
C THR A 279 24.81 -3.40 1.05
N ASP A 280 24.69 -3.60 -0.26
CA ASP A 280 25.80 -3.47 -1.21
C ASP A 280 25.93 -2.05 -1.78
N TRP A 281 25.03 -1.14 -1.39
CA TRP A 281 24.99 0.24 -1.89
C TRP A 281 25.91 1.12 -1.04
N THR A 282 27.21 1.02 -1.33
CA THR A 282 28.26 1.70 -0.57
C THR A 282 27.98 3.20 -0.46
N GLY A 283 27.92 3.72 0.77
CA GLY A 283 27.71 5.13 1.06
C GLY A 283 26.25 5.61 1.04
N PHE A 284 25.28 4.71 0.85
CA PHE A 284 23.86 5.06 0.94
C PHE A 284 23.47 5.43 2.37
N LYS A 285 22.92 6.64 2.56
CA LYS A 285 22.53 7.17 3.87
C LYS A 285 21.09 6.78 4.20
N LEU A 286 20.90 5.51 4.53
CA LEU A 286 19.59 4.94 4.85
C LEU A 286 19.35 4.92 6.37
N SER A 287 18.19 5.41 6.81
CA SER A 287 17.75 5.38 8.21
C SER A 287 16.24 5.12 8.33
N SER A 288 15.77 4.82 9.54
CA SER A 288 14.35 4.68 9.84
C SER A 288 13.85 5.77 10.77
N ALA A 289 12.55 6.07 10.67
CA ALA A 289 11.81 6.86 11.63
C ALA A 289 10.48 6.15 11.90
N CYS A 290 10.00 6.19 13.14
CA CYS A 290 8.75 5.53 13.51
C CYS A 290 7.84 6.52 14.25
N PRO A 291 6.53 6.57 13.94
CA PRO A 291 5.60 7.39 14.71
C PRO A 291 5.46 6.85 16.15
N GLN A 292 5.14 7.74 17.09
CA GLN A 292 4.96 7.38 18.50
C GLN A 292 3.66 6.60 18.72
N LEU A 293 2.62 6.95 17.98
CA LEU A 293 1.35 6.25 17.91
C LEU A 293 1.31 5.36 16.66
N LYS A 294 0.12 4.87 16.31
CA LYS A 294 -0.08 3.91 15.21
C LYS A 294 0.44 4.40 13.84
N ASP A 295 0.33 5.70 13.57
CA ASP A 295 0.69 6.32 12.29
C ASP A 295 1.04 7.81 12.49
N TRP A 296 1.70 8.43 11.51
CA TRP A 296 2.09 9.85 11.60
C TRP A 296 0.91 10.81 11.73
N ASN A 297 -0.28 10.43 11.25
CA ASN A 297 -1.45 11.28 11.43
C ASN A 297 -1.98 11.21 12.87
N ALA A 298 -1.93 10.04 13.51
CA ALA A 298 -2.28 9.89 14.91
C ALA A 298 -1.39 10.79 15.78
N ASP A 299 -0.07 10.82 15.51
CA ASP A 299 0.87 11.74 16.17
C ASP A 299 0.48 13.20 15.96
N LEU A 300 0.18 13.60 14.72
CA LEU A 300 -0.23 14.96 14.39
C LEU A 300 -1.51 15.38 15.11
N VAL A 301 -2.54 14.52 15.10
CA VAL A 301 -3.81 14.77 15.79
C VAL A 301 -3.60 14.87 17.30
N ALA A 302 -2.73 14.03 17.88
CA ALA A 302 -2.40 14.08 19.30
C ALA A 302 -1.66 15.37 19.66
N ALA A 303 -0.67 15.79 18.87
CA ALA A 303 0.06 17.04 19.09
C ALA A 303 -0.87 18.27 19.10
N HIS A 304 -1.83 18.32 18.16
CA HIS A 304 -2.78 19.43 18.07
C HIS A 304 -3.73 19.50 19.29
N ARG A 305 -4.12 18.35 19.87
CA ARG A 305 -4.94 18.31 21.10
C ARG A 305 -4.18 18.90 22.30
N VAL A 306 -2.90 18.60 22.43
CA VAL A 306 -2.06 19.12 23.51
C VAL A 306 -1.92 20.64 23.40
N THR A 307 -1.62 21.17 22.20
CA THR A 307 -1.46 22.61 21.98
C THR A 307 -2.75 23.39 22.28
N ASN A 308 -3.91 22.87 21.90
CA ASN A 308 -5.19 23.53 22.18
C ASN A 308 -5.59 23.43 23.66
N GLY A 309 -5.29 22.31 24.33
CA GLY A 309 -5.50 22.18 25.78
C GLY A 309 -4.66 23.17 26.58
N GLN A 310 -3.39 23.36 26.22
CA GLN A 310 -2.51 24.35 26.85
C GLN A 310 -3.00 25.80 26.63
N ARG A 311 -3.49 26.13 25.42
CA ARG A 311 -4.08 27.45 25.14
C ARG A 311 -5.36 27.70 25.93
N ALA A 312 -6.23 26.70 26.08
CA ALA A 312 -7.45 26.82 26.88
C ALA A 312 -7.15 26.99 28.38
N SER A 313 -6.11 26.34 28.91
CA SER A 313 -5.69 26.48 30.31
C SER A 313 -4.98 27.80 30.63
N LEU A 314 -4.49 28.54 29.64
CA LEU A 314 -3.87 29.86 29.81
C LEU A 314 -4.89 31.03 29.76
N HIS A 315 -6.16 30.73 29.47
CA HIS A 315 -7.25 31.69 29.38
C HIS A 315 -8.34 31.50 30.47
N LEU A 316 -8.06 30.66 31.47
CA LEU A 316 -8.84 30.51 32.71
C LEU A 316 -8.04 31.08 33.89
#